data_AF-A0A9E4ZQK4-F1
#
_entry.id   AF-A0A9E4ZQK4-F1
#
_cell.length_a   1.000
_cell.length_b   1.000
_cell.length_c   1.000
_cell.angle_alpha   90.00
_cell.angle_beta   90.00
_cell.angle_gamma   90.00
#
_symmetry.space_group_name_H-M   'P 1'
#
loop_
_entity.id
_entity.type
_entity.pdbx_description
1 polymer ?
#
loop_
_entity_poly.entity_id
_entity_poly.type
_entity_poly.pdbx_seq_one_letter_code
_entity_poly.pdbx_strand_id
1 'polypeptide(L)'
;MAERAGMTLEEYTIELLSQSLDPRDRAVEYIEVAQELLVEARRELEEKDYRQAAGRLWGSAALAVEAYALKREGRRLVSHRELWEYKEKLIEELGEWVYDAWIAAGSMHTCFYEGWCSTGDVEKALKRVERFVESVRRVLEEPGYSSSGV
;
A
#
# COMPACT_ATOMS: atom_id res chain seq x y z
N MET A 1 6.21 6.70 -22.80
CA MET A 1 7.38 7.27 -22.08
C MET A 1 7.81 6.26 -21.06
N ALA A 2 9.10 5.98 -20.98
CA ALA A 2 9.66 5.01 -20.04
C ALA A 2 9.79 5.67 -18.67
N GLU A 3 8.71 5.70 -17.90
CA GLU A 3 8.81 5.68 -16.43
C GLU A 3 9.34 4.30 -16.08
N ARG A 4 10.51 4.27 -15.45
CA ARG A 4 11.10 3.01 -15.04
C ARG A 4 10.24 2.46 -13.89
N ALA A 5 9.41 1.48 -14.23
CA ALA A 5 8.75 0.52 -13.33
C ALA A 5 7.52 0.97 -12.53
N GLY A 6 6.44 1.43 -13.19
CA GLY A 6 5.07 1.28 -12.65
C GLY A 6 4.72 2.03 -11.36
N MET A 7 5.64 2.83 -10.82
CA MET A 7 5.42 3.67 -9.64
C MET A 7 4.76 4.97 -10.07
N THR A 8 3.79 5.42 -9.27
CA THR A 8 3.23 6.77 -9.32
C THR A 8 4.30 7.80 -8.95
N LEU A 9 4.08 9.06 -9.34
CA LEU A 9 5.01 10.17 -9.05
C LEU A 9 5.25 10.32 -7.53
N GLU A 10 4.20 10.12 -6.75
CA GLU A 10 4.26 10.16 -5.29
C GLU A 10 5.12 9.02 -4.74
N GLU A 11 4.93 7.78 -5.20
CA GLU A 11 5.78 6.63 -4.84
C GLU A 11 7.25 6.87 -5.18
N TYR A 12 7.53 7.43 -6.36
CA TYR A 12 8.90 7.77 -6.78
C TYR A 12 9.52 8.88 -5.92
N THR A 13 8.73 9.87 -5.52
CA THR A 13 9.20 10.99 -4.69
C THR A 13 9.55 10.52 -3.29
N ILE A 14 8.69 9.70 -2.68
CA ILE A 14 8.95 9.07 -1.37
C ILE A 14 10.20 8.20 -1.47
N GLU A 15 10.31 7.38 -2.52
CA GLU A 15 11.46 6.50 -2.72
C GLU A 15 12.79 7.26 -2.73
N LEU A 16 12.83 8.41 -3.42
CA LEU A 16 14.03 9.24 -3.53
C LEU A 16 14.42 9.86 -2.18
N LEU A 17 13.44 10.31 -1.39
CA LEU A 17 13.67 10.95 -0.10
C LEU A 17 14.14 9.95 0.97
N SER A 18 13.65 8.71 0.92
CA SER A 18 13.94 7.70 1.94
C SER A 18 15.24 6.90 1.71
N GLN A 19 16.03 7.17 0.65
CA GLN A 19 17.19 6.33 0.28
C GLN A 19 18.31 6.26 1.33
N SER A 20 18.45 7.27 2.18
CA SER A 20 19.52 7.36 3.18
C SER A 20 19.15 6.80 4.56
N LEU A 21 17.93 6.32 4.75
CA LEU A 21 17.40 5.86 6.04
C LEU A 21 17.60 4.35 6.26
N ASP A 22 17.65 3.94 7.53
CA ASP A 22 17.61 2.51 7.90
C ASP A 22 16.30 1.88 7.39
N PRO A 23 16.31 0.64 6.87
CA PRO A 23 15.10 -0.03 6.38
C PRO A 23 13.91 -0.03 7.36
N ARG A 24 14.15 -0.05 8.67
CA ARG A 24 13.08 0.02 9.68
C ARG A 24 12.47 1.40 9.80
N ASP A 25 13.30 2.44 9.76
CA ASP A 25 12.83 3.83 9.78
C ASP A 25 12.05 4.13 8.49
N ARG A 26 12.52 3.60 7.36
CA ARG A 26 11.80 3.65 6.07
C ARG A 26 10.44 2.96 6.12
N ALA A 27 10.35 1.81 6.79
CA ALA A 27 9.08 1.10 6.91
C ALA A 27 8.03 1.94 7.66
N VAL A 28 8.45 2.70 8.68
CA VAL A 28 7.56 3.60 9.42
C VAL A 28 7.12 4.77 8.53
N GLU A 29 8.05 5.40 7.81
CA GLU A 29 7.71 6.48 6.88
C GLU A 29 6.73 6.02 5.79
N TYR A 30 6.94 4.82 5.22
CA TYR A 30 6.06 4.30 4.17
C TYR A 30 4.64 4.07 4.67
N ILE A 31 4.47 3.55 5.90
CA ILE A 31 3.14 3.34 6.45
C ILE A 31 2.46 4.67 6.83
N GLU A 32 3.22 5.67 7.28
CA GLU A 32 2.71 7.02 7.54
C GLU A 32 2.18 7.65 6.24
N VAL A 33 2.95 7.58 5.16
CA VAL A 33 2.49 8.10 3.86
C VAL A 33 1.30 7.30 3.32
N ALA A 34 1.25 5.99 3.52
CA ALA A 34 0.07 5.20 3.17
C ALA A 34 -1.19 5.68 3.91
N GLN A 35 -1.07 6.15 5.15
CA GLN A 35 -2.19 6.75 5.88
C GLN A 35 -2.56 8.14 5.35
N GLU A 36 -1.59 8.96 4.97
CA GLU A 36 -1.84 10.27 4.35
C GLU A 36 -2.58 10.13 3.01
N LEU A 37 -2.18 9.18 2.18
CA LEU A 37 -2.86 8.87 0.92
C LEU A 37 -4.32 8.43 1.14
N LEU A 38 -4.64 7.72 2.24
CA LEU A 38 -6.02 7.38 2.59
C LEU A 38 -6.85 8.61 2.95
N VAL A 39 -6.26 9.60 3.63
CA VAL A 39 -6.90 10.89 3.92
C VAL A 39 -7.17 11.65 2.62
N GLU A 40 -6.21 11.68 1.71
CA GLU A 40 -6.38 12.29 0.38
C GLU A 40 -7.45 11.57 -0.44
N ALA A 41 -7.44 10.23 -0.47
CA ALA A 41 -8.42 9.42 -1.17
C ALA A 41 -9.85 9.74 -0.71
N ARG A 42 -10.04 9.94 0.59
CA ARG A 42 -11.33 10.33 1.18
C ARG A 42 -11.76 11.72 0.69
N ARG A 43 -10.85 12.69 0.68
CA ARG A 43 -11.13 14.04 0.18
C ARG A 43 -11.52 14.03 -1.30
N GLU A 44 -10.75 13.34 -2.13
CA GLU A 44 -10.99 13.23 -3.57
C GLU A 44 -12.32 12.51 -3.86
N LEU A 45 -12.67 11.51 -3.07
CA LEU A 45 -13.98 10.85 -3.14
C LEU A 45 -15.14 11.82 -2.84
N GLU A 46 -15.01 12.67 -1.82
CA GLU A 46 -16.00 13.72 -1.49
C GLU A 46 -16.12 14.76 -2.60
N GLU A 47 -15.01 15.12 -3.22
CA GLU A 47 -14.91 16.03 -4.38
C GLU A 47 -15.39 15.37 -5.69
N LYS A 48 -15.74 14.08 -5.66
CA LYS A 48 -16.14 13.24 -6.80
C LYS A 48 -15.04 13.04 -7.85
N ASP A 49 -13.79 13.23 -7.48
CA ASP A 49 -12.64 12.83 -8.28
C ASP A 49 -12.29 11.36 -8.02
N TYR A 50 -13.16 10.47 -8.55
CA TYR A 50 -13.04 9.04 -8.33
C TYR A 50 -11.76 8.45 -8.91
N ARG A 51 -11.22 9.06 -9.97
CA ARG A 51 -10.00 8.61 -10.63
C ARG A 51 -8.81 8.84 -9.72
N GLN A 52 -8.67 10.04 -9.18
CA GLN A 52 -7.59 10.34 -8.24
C GLN A 52 -7.73 9.51 -6.96
N ALA A 53 -8.94 9.43 -6.40
CA ALA A 53 -9.19 8.63 -5.20
C ALA A 53 -8.78 7.16 -5.41
N ALA A 54 -9.06 6.59 -6.58
CA ALA A 54 -8.64 5.24 -6.92
C ALA A 54 -7.10 5.09 -6.98
N GLY A 55 -6.39 6.06 -7.56
CA GLY A 55 -4.93 6.09 -7.56
C GLY A 55 -4.34 6.11 -6.14
N ARG A 56 -4.90 6.96 -5.26
CA ARG A 56 -4.50 7.04 -3.84
C ARG A 56 -4.72 5.73 -3.09
N LEU A 57 -5.85 5.06 -3.33
CA LEU A 57 -6.15 3.76 -2.72
C LEU A 57 -5.17 2.67 -3.16
N TRP A 58 -4.79 2.64 -4.44
CA TRP A 58 -3.77 1.72 -4.92
C TRP A 58 -2.41 1.98 -4.26
N GLY A 59 -1.93 3.23 -4.30
CA GLY A 59 -0.65 3.59 -3.70
C GLY A 59 -0.59 3.31 -2.19
N SER A 60 -1.67 3.57 -1.47
CA SER A 60 -1.78 3.24 -0.03
C SER A 60 -1.57 1.75 0.24
N ALA A 61 -2.19 0.87 -0.57
CA ALA A 61 -2.06 -0.57 -0.42
C ALA A 61 -0.65 -1.07 -0.81
N ALA A 62 -0.08 -0.53 -1.89
CA ALA A 62 1.26 -0.89 -2.35
C ALA A 62 2.32 -0.52 -1.29
N LEU A 63 2.29 0.72 -0.79
CA LEU A 63 3.19 1.18 0.27
C LEU A 63 3.06 0.36 1.54
N ALA A 64 1.85 -0.06 1.93
CA ALA A 64 1.67 -0.94 3.09
C ALA A 64 2.37 -2.30 2.92
N VAL A 65 2.30 -2.92 1.72
CA VAL A 65 3.03 -4.17 1.45
C VAL A 65 4.54 -3.94 1.51
N GLU A 66 5.04 -2.85 0.92
CA GLU A 66 6.47 -2.51 0.99
C GLU A 66 6.96 -2.24 2.41
N ALA A 67 6.18 -1.48 3.19
CA ALA A 67 6.47 -1.17 4.58
C ALA A 67 6.58 -2.47 5.42
N TYR A 68 5.65 -3.40 5.21
CA TYR A 68 5.69 -4.70 5.86
C TYR A 68 6.93 -5.51 5.44
N ALA A 69 7.26 -5.56 4.14
CA ALA A 69 8.42 -6.29 3.63
C ALA A 69 9.75 -5.73 4.17
N LEU A 70 9.87 -4.41 4.21
CA LEU A 70 11.00 -3.70 4.80
C LEU A 70 11.12 -3.99 6.30
N LYS A 71 10.01 -3.95 7.04
CA LYS A 71 10.02 -4.20 8.49
C LYS A 71 10.41 -5.63 8.84
N ARG A 72 9.82 -6.62 8.16
CA ARG A 72 9.99 -8.04 8.47
C ARG A 72 11.33 -8.58 7.97
N GLU A 73 11.75 -8.17 6.77
CA GLU A 73 12.86 -8.82 6.05
C GLU A 73 13.95 -7.86 5.59
N GLY A 74 13.78 -6.54 5.76
CA GLY A 74 14.66 -5.55 5.15
C GLY A 74 14.63 -5.59 3.62
N ARG A 75 13.63 -6.26 3.04
CA ARG A 75 13.53 -6.49 1.59
C ARG A 75 12.81 -5.34 0.93
N ARG A 76 13.42 -4.79 -0.11
CA ARG A 76 12.76 -3.86 -1.04
C ARG A 76 12.02 -4.64 -2.12
N LEU A 77 10.80 -4.21 -2.41
CA LEU A 77 10.01 -4.68 -3.56
C LEU A 77 10.08 -3.57 -4.62
N VAL A 78 10.36 -3.92 -5.86
CA VAL A 78 10.66 -2.95 -6.94
C VAL A 78 9.76 -3.14 -8.15
N SER A 79 8.70 -3.95 -8.04
CA SER A 79 7.74 -4.16 -9.11
C SER A 79 6.37 -4.62 -8.60
N HIS A 80 5.33 -4.35 -9.38
CA HIS A 80 3.98 -4.88 -9.12
C HIS A 80 3.97 -6.41 -8.96
N ARG A 81 4.78 -7.13 -9.74
CA ARG A 81 4.88 -8.58 -9.62
C ARG A 81 5.33 -8.99 -8.22
N GLU A 82 6.37 -8.33 -7.69
CA GLU A 82 6.86 -8.63 -6.35
C GLU A 82 5.84 -8.28 -5.27
N LEU A 83 5.09 -7.18 -5.40
CA LEU A 83 3.98 -6.87 -4.48
C LEU A 83 2.93 -7.97 -4.48
N TRP A 84 2.54 -8.45 -5.67
CA TRP A 84 1.56 -9.52 -5.84
C TRP A 84 2.02 -10.86 -5.26
N GLU A 85 3.31 -11.19 -5.39
CA GLU A 85 3.89 -12.39 -4.80
C GLU A 85 4.03 -12.24 -3.28
N TYR A 86 4.41 -11.05 -2.79
CA TYR A 86 4.68 -10.81 -1.39
C TYR A 86 3.42 -10.71 -0.53
N LYS A 87 2.28 -10.28 -1.11
CA LYS A 87 0.99 -10.22 -0.39
C LYS A 87 0.59 -11.53 0.28
N GLU A 88 1.04 -12.67 -0.24
CA GLU A 88 0.76 -13.99 0.33
C GLU A 88 1.26 -14.11 1.77
N LYS A 89 2.42 -13.49 2.11
CA LYS A 89 2.91 -13.45 3.49
C LYS A 89 2.00 -12.65 4.41
N LEU A 90 1.41 -11.57 3.91
CA LEU A 90 0.44 -10.78 4.67
C LEU A 90 -0.88 -11.53 4.83
N ILE A 91 -1.29 -12.34 3.85
CA ILE A 91 -2.46 -13.23 3.96
C ILE A 91 -2.21 -14.30 5.03
N GLU A 92 -1.03 -14.94 5.03
CA GLU A 92 -0.65 -15.94 6.03
C GLU A 92 -0.68 -15.37 7.46
N GLU A 93 -0.22 -14.14 7.66
CA GLU A 93 -0.14 -13.53 8.99
C GLU A 93 -1.44 -12.85 9.44
N LEU A 94 -2.08 -12.07 8.58
CA LEU A 94 -3.24 -11.23 8.93
C LEU A 94 -4.58 -11.89 8.60
N GLY A 95 -4.57 -12.92 7.75
CA GLY A 95 -5.71 -13.73 7.35
C GLY A 95 -6.22 -13.45 5.93
N GLU A 96 -7.03 -14.39 5.43
CA GLU A 96 -7.62 -14.45 4.08
C GLU A 96 -8.27 -13.15 3.59
N TRP A 97 -8.83 -12.33 4.49
CA TRP A 97 -9.47 -11.06 4.11
C TRP A 97 -8.49 -10.06 3.45
N VAL A 98 -7.18 -10.23 3.64
CA VAL A 98 -6.15 -9.44 2.95
C VAL A 98 -6.21 -9.67 1.44
N TYR A 99 -6.56 -10.88 0.98
CA TYR A 99 -6.77 -11.15 -0.43
C TYR A 99 -7.82 -10.22 -1.01
N ASP A 100 -8.98 -10.12 -0.34
CA ASP A 100 -10.08 -9.26 -0.80
C ASP A 100 -9.70 -7.77 -0.80
N ALA A 101 -8.91 -7.34 0.19
CA ALA A 101 -8.40 -5.96 0.24
C ALA A 101 -7.43 -5.68 -0.91
N TRP A 102 -6.53 -6.60 -1.20
CA TRP A 102 -5.57 -6.48 -2.30
C TRP A 102 -6.27 -6.48 -3.66
N ILE A 103 -7.23 -7.37 -3.90
CA ILE A 103 -8.00 -7.40 -5.15
C ILE A 103 -8.82 -6.10 -5.30
N ALA A 104 -9.39 -5.58 -4.21
CA ALA A 104 -10.08 -4.29 -4.25
C ALA A 104 -9.11 -3.15 -4.63
N ALA A 105 -7.92 -3.07 -4.03
CA ALA A 105 -6.89 -2.09 -4.39
C ALA A 105 -6.43 -2.25 -5.85
N GLY A 106 -6.22 -3.48 -6.31
CA GLY A 106 -5.86 -3.78 -7.70
C GLY A 106 -6.91 -3.30 -8.71
N SER A 107 -8.21 -3.38 -8.36
CA SER A 107 -9.26 -2.82 -9.21
C SER A 107 -9.25 -1.28 -9.25
N MET A 108 -8.82 -0.62 -8.18
CA MET A 108 -8.63 0.83 -8.16
C MET A 108 -7.46 1.27 -9.03
N HIS A 109 -6.39 0.47 -9.10
CA HIS A 109 -5.30 0.71 -10.05
C HIS A 109 -5.80 0.68 -11.50
N THR A 110 -6.63 -0.30 -11.87
CA THR A 110 -7.30 -0.31 -13.17
C THR A 110 -8.18 0.93 -13.35
N CYS A 111 -8.96 1.31 -12.34
CA CYS A 111 -9.80 2.51 -12.43
C CYS A 111 -8.98 3.79 -12.64
N PHE A 112 -7.83 3.93 -12.00
CA PHE A 112 -6.98 5.10 -12.19
C PHE A 112 -6.57 5.29 -13.66
N TYR A 113 -6.31 4.21 -14.41
CA TYR A 113 -5.98 4.31 -15.84
C TYR A 113 -7.23 4.43 -16.72
N GLU A 114 -8.25 3.65 -16.44
CA GLU A 114 -9.37 3.44 -17.37
C GLU A 114 -10.63 4.25 -17.02
N GLY A 115 -10.76 4.72 -15.78
CA GLY A 115 -11.91 5.48 -15.28
C GLY A 115 -13.20 4.68 -15.12
N TRP A 116 -13.12 3.34 -15.03
CA TRP A 116 -14.31 2.47 -15.05
C TRP A 116 -15.06 2.35 -13.73
N CYS A 117 -14.48 2.77 -12.61
CA CYS A 117 -15.10 2.59 -11.30
C CYS A 117 -16.27 3.55 -11.06
N SER A 118 -17.29 3.05 -10.36
CA SER A 118 -18.34 3.88 -9.80
C SER A 118 -17.96 4.40 -8.41
N THR A 119 -18.68 5.41 -7.90
CA THR A 119 -18.54 5.88 -6.52
C THR A 119 -18.64 4.74 -5.51
N GLY A 120 -19.59 3.82 -5.73
CA GLY A 120 -19.80 2.67 -4.85
C GLY A 120 -18.66 1.65 -4.88
N ASP A 121 -17.86 1.61 -5.95
CA ASP A 121 -16.67 0.77 -6.02
C ASP A 121 -15.52 1.41 -5.23
N VAL A 122 -15.32 2.72 -5.38
CA VAL A 122 -14.30 3.47 -4.62
C VAL A 122 -14.59 3.44 -3.12
N GLU A 123 -15.84 3.65 -2.69
CA GLU A 123 -16.23 3.56 -1.27
C GLU A 123 -15.96 2.17 -0.66
N LYS A 124 -16.21 1.11 -1.44
CA LYS A 124 -15.97 -0.28 -1.02
C LYS A 124 -14.48 -0.59 -0.96
N ALA A 125 -13.69 -0.07 -1.89
CA ALA A 125 -12.24 -0.22 -1.88
C ALA A 125 -11.63 0.55 -0.71
N LEU A 126 -12.03 1.80 -0.48
CA LEU A 126 -11.57 2.63 0.64
C LEU A 126 -11.70 1.89 1.97
N LYS A 127 -12.90 1.39 2.30
CA LYS A 127 -13.11 0.63 3.56
C LYS A 127 -12.19 -0.58 3.73
N ARG A 128 -11.86 -1.28 2.63
CA ARG A 128 -10.99 -2.47 2.67
C ARG A 128 -9.53 -2.08 2.81
N VAL A 129 -9.08 -1.07 2.05
CA VAL A 129 -7.70 -0.59 2.07
C VAL A 129 -7.39 0.08 3.41
N GLU A 130 -8.32 0.84 3.99
CA GLU A 130 -8.15 1.42 5.33
C GLU A 130 -7.90 0.35 6.40
N ARG A 131 -8.71 -0.71 6.40
CA ARG A 131 -8.50 -1.85 7.31
C ARG A 131 -7.15 -2.50 7.06
N PHE A 132 -6.74 -2.65 5.80
CA PHE A 132 -5.47 -3.27 5.42
C PHE A 132 -4.26 -2.47 5.92
N VAL A 133 -4.20 -1.17 5.59
CA VAL A 133 -3.14 -0.26 6.03
C VAL A 133 -3.05 -0.20 7.56
N GLU A 134 -4.19 -0.06 8.25
CA GLU A 134 -4.21 -0.03 9.72
C GLU A 134 -3.72 -1.35 10.34
N SER A 135 -4.03 -2.48 9.71
CA SER A 135 -3.58 -3.79 10.21
C SER A 135 -2.06 -3.94 10.04
N VAL A 136 -1.52 -3.50 8.90
CA VAL A 136 -0.07 -3.45 8.68
C VAL A 136 0.60 -2.53 9.69
N ARG A 137 0.08 -1.31 9.89
CA ARG A 137 0.64 -0.36 10.87
C ARG A 137 0.80 -0.98 12.26
N ARG A 138 -0.21 -1.70 12.74
CA ARG A 138 -0.15 -2.40 14.04
C ARG A 138 0.98 -3.41 14.10
N VAL A 139 1.17 -4.21 13.05
CA VAL A 139 2.29 -5.15 12.96
C VAL A 139 3.64 -4.46 13.06
N LEU A 140 3.76 -3.27 12.44
CA LEU A 140 5.01 -2.49 12.45
C LEU A 140 5.35 -1.95 13.85
N GLU A 141 4.34 -1.73 14.69
CA GLU A 141 4.46 -1.21 16.06
C GLU A 141 4.71 -2.29 17.11
N GLU A 142 4.48 -3.57 16.78
CA GLU A 142 4.76 -4.66 17.70
C GLU A 142 6.27 -4.74 18.04
N PRO A 143 6.64 -4.70 19.34
CA PRO A 143 8.01 -4.89 19.77
C PRO A 143 8.53 -6.24 19.27
N GLY A 144 9.64 -6.22 18.54
CA GLY A 144 10.12 -7.32 17.72
C GLY A 144 10.08 -8.68 18.43
N TYR A 145 9.40 -9.62 17.76
CA TYR A 145 9.70 -11.04 17.85
C TYR A 145 11.21 -11.21 17.58
N SER A 146 11.97 -11.46 18.65
CA SER A 146 13.30 -12.05 18.51
C SER A 146 13.12 -13.30 17.66
N SER A 147 13.78 -13.35 16.51
CA SER A 147 14.05 -14.61 15.82
C SER A 147 14.72 -15.53 16.85
N SER A 148 13.93 -16.36 17.50
CA SER A 148 14.43 -17.44 18.32
C SER A 148 15.02 -18.42 17.34
N GLY A 149 16.35 -18.48 17.29
CA GLY A 149 17.06 -19.44 16.45
C GLY A 149 16.68 -20.86 16.82
N VAL A 150 16.63 -21.72 15.79
CA VAL A 150 17.59 -22.79 15.54
C VAL A 150 17.75 -22.90 14.03
#